data_AF-A0A6F9WRT8-F1
#
_entry.id   AF-A0A6F9WRT8-F1
#
_cell.length_a   1.000
_cell.length_b   1.000
_cell.length_c   1.000
_cell.angle_alpha   90.00
_cell.angle_beta   90.00
_cell.angle_gamma   90.00
#
_symmetry.space_group_name_H-M   'P 1'
#
loop_
_entity.id
_entity.type
_entity.pdbx_description
1 polymer ?
#
loop_
_entity_poly.entity_id
_entity_poly.type
_entity_poly.pdbx_seq_one_letter_code
_entity_poly.pdbx_strand_id
1 'polypeptide(L)' 'MQSRVDADGRWQSIGYSEGRILLLFVAHTYHEADEVVVRIISARRASRQEREHYEKGSF' A
#
# COMPACT_ATOMS: atom_id res chain seq x y z
N MET A 1 -8.49 5.30 3.11
CA MET A 1 -7.36 4.73 2.36
C MET A 1 -6.58 5.88 1.75
N GLN A 2 -5.25 5.83 1.80
CA GLN A 2 -4.35 6.81 1.16
C GLN A 2 -3.29 6.02 0.37
N SER A 3 -2.85 6.57 -0.77
CA SER A 3 -1.96 5.86 -1.69
C SER A 3 -1.01 6.81 -2.41
N ARG A 4 0.18 6.32 -2.73
CA ARG A 4 1.19 7.00 -3.56
C ARG A 4 1.89 6.01 -4.48
N VAL A 5 2.48 6.53 -5.55
CA VAL A 5 3.27 5.77 -6.51
C VAL A 5 4.71 6.29 -6.46
N ASP A 6 5.68 5.38 -6.34
CA ASP A 6 7.09 5.77 -6.41
C ASP A 6 7.59 5.90 -7.87
N ALA A 7 8.83 6.35 -8.04
CA ALA A 7 9.42 6.58 -9.35
C ALA A 7 9.59 5.30 -10.18
N ASP A 8 9.65 4.13 -9.54
CA ASP A 8 9.78 2.81 -10.18
C ASP A 8 8.41 2.17 -10.46
N GLY A 9 7.31 2.91 -10.26
CA GLY A 9 5.95 2.43 -10.51
C GLY A 9 5.43 1.47 -9.44
N ARG A 10 5.98 1.47 -8.23
CA ARG A 10 5.45 0.68 -7.11
C ARG A 10 4.37 1.48 -6.39
N TRP A 11 3.26 0.81 -6.12
CA TRP A 11 2.11 1.38 -5.44
C TRP A 11 2.24 1.10 -3.94
N GLN A 12 2.24 2.16 -3.15
CA GLN A 12 2.20 2.07 -1.70
C GLN A 12 0.86 2.61 -1.21
N SER A 13 0.11 1.79 -0.49
CA SER A 13 -1.20 2.13 0.06
C SER A 13 -1.28 1.83 1.54
N ILE A 14 -1.98 2.67 2.28
CA ILE A 14 -2.29 2.47 3.70
C ILE A 14 -3.80 2.60 3.92
N GLY A 15 -4.36 1.71 4.73
CA GLY A 15 -5.80 1.69 4.97
C GLY A 15 -6.23 0.65 6.00
N TYR A 16 -7.44 0.81 6.52
CA TYR A 16 -8.03 -0.16 7.44
C TYR A 16 -8.54 -1.36 6.66
N SER A 17 -8.17 -2.56 7.12
CA SER A 17 -8.83 -3.79 6.71
C SER A 17 -10.18 -3.96 7.42
N GLU A 18 -10.97 -4.95 6.99
CA GLU A 18 -12.24 -5.30 7.64
C GLU A 18 -12.08 -5.59 9.15
N GLY A 19 -10.94 -6.18 9.54
CA GLY A 19 -10.60 -6.44 10.95
C GLY A 19 -10.19 -5.21 11.76
N ARG A 20 -10.38 -3.98 11.24
CA ARG A 20 -9.96 -2.70 11.85
C ARG A 20 -8.46 -2.61 12.13
N ILE A 21 -7.65 -3.36 11.38
CA ILE A 21 -6.19 -3.27 11.42
C ILE A 21 -5.75 -2.30 10.33
N LEU A 22 -5.00 -1.27 10.70
CA LEU A 22 -4.37 -0.38 9.72
C LEU A 22 -3.20 -1.13 9.07
N LEU A 23 -3.32 -1.42 7.79
CA LEU A 23 -2.32 -2.13 6.99
C LEU A 23 -1.60 -1.14 6.07
N LEU A 24 -0.29 -1.30 5.99
CA LEU A 24 0.52 -0.78 4.91
C LEU A 24 0.78 -1.90 3.90
N PHE A 25 0.54 -1.58 2.64
CA PHE A 25 0.66 -2.48 1.51
C PHE A 25 1.54 -1.85 0.42
N VAL A 26 2.45 -2.64 -0.15
CA VAL A 26 3.25 -2.26 -1.31
C VAL A 26 3.05 -3.31 -2.39
N ALA A 27 2.69 -2.88 -3.59
CA ALA A 27 2.60 -3.73 -4.77
C ALA A 27 3.32 -3.15 -5.96
N HIS A 28 3.66 -4.02 -6.89
CA HIS A 28 4.09 -3.65 -8.22
C HIS A 28 3.20 -4.35 -9.24
N THR A 29 2.72 -3.60 -10.22
CA THR A 29 1.92 -4.11 -11.31
C THR A 29 2.79 -4.25 -12.53
N TYR A 30 2.83 -5.44 -13.13
CA TYR A 30 3.51 -5.68 -14.39
C TYR A 30 2.63 -6.52 -15.32
N HIS A 31 2.93 -6.43 -16.61
CA HIS A 31 2.23 -7.22 -17.63
C HIS A 31 3.02 -8.50 -17.91
N GLU A 32 2.34 -9.64 -17.89
CA GLU A 32 2.90 -10.93 -18.23
C GLU A 32 2.06 -11.54 -19.36
N ALA A 33 2.61 -11.55 -20.57
CA ALA A 33 1.88 -11.86 -21.80
C ALA A 33 0.58 -11.03 -21.91
N ASP A 34 -0.57 -11.68 -21.75
CA ASP A 34 -1.91 -11.06 -21.83
C ASP A 34 -2.54 -10.82 -20.44
N GLU A 35 -1.79 -11.02 -19.35
CA GLU A 35 -2.26 -10.86 -17.98
C GLU A 35 -1.66 -9.63 -17.30
N VAL A 36 -2.46 -9.01 -16.42
CA VAL A 36 -1.99 -7.97 -15.50
C VAL A 36 -1.73 -8.61 -14.15
N VAL A 37 -0.46 -8.70 -13.78
CA VAL A 37 -0.05 -9.30 -12.51
C VAL A 37 0.21 -8.22 -11.49
N VAL A 38 -0.53 -8.28 -10.37
CA VAL A 38 -0.27 -7.45 -9.19
C VAL A 38 0.56 -8.27 -8.21
N ARG A 39 1.85 -7.95 -8.09
CA ARG A 39 2.73 -8.58 -7.12
C ARG A 39 2.72 -7.82 -5.81
N ILE A 40 2.23 -8.46 -4.75
CA ILE A 40 2.34 -7.97 -3.38
C ILE A 40 3.79 -8.10 -2.93
N ILE A 41 4.46 -6.97 -2.72
CA ILE A 41 5.84 -6.93 -2.20
C ILE A 41 5.81 -6.98 -0.67
N SER A 42 4.86 -6.29 -0.06
CA SER A 42 4.71 -6.26 1.39
C SER A 42 3.26 -6.02 1.78
N ALA A 43 2.80 -6.71 2.83
CA ALA A 43 1.55 -6.45 3.52
C ALA A 43 1.80 -6.59 5.02
N ARG A 44 1.79 -5.48 5.75
CA ARG A 44 2.08 -5.48 7.19
C ARG A 44 1.21 -4.50 7.94
N ARG A 45 1.15 -4.65 9.26
CA ARG A 45 0.59 -3.61 10.12
C ARG A 45 1.37 -2.30 9.94
N ALA A 46 0.65 -1.20 9.89
CA ALA A 46 1.24 0.12 9.91
C ALA A 46 2.00 0.32 11.23
N SER A 47 3.17 0.93 11.13
CA SER A 47 3.91 1.38 12.30
C SER A 47 3.14 2.51 13.00
N ARG A 48 3.55 2.84 14.24
CA ARG A 48 2.97 3.99 14.95
C ARG A 48 3.11 5.29 14.14
N GLN A 49 4.29 5.55 13.58
CA GLN A 49 4.54 6.75 12.79
C GLN A 49 3.67 6.80 11.51
N GLU A 50 3.54 5.68 10.80
CA GLU A 50 2.70 5.59 9.60
C GLU A 50 1.22 5.80 9.91
N ARG A 51 0.75 5.31 11.06
CA ARG A 51 -0.59 5.58 11.56
C ARG A 51 -0.81 7.07 11.82
N GLU A 52 0.14 7.74 12.49
CA GLU A 52 0.05 9.18 12.74
C GLU A 52 0.00 9.98 11.44
N HIS A 53 0.78 9.60 10.42
CA HIS A 53 0.72 10.23 9.09
C HIS A 53 -0.62 9.99 8.40
N TYR A 54 -1.14 8.76 8.46
CA TYR A 54 -2.46 8.42 7.92
C TYR A 54 -3.57 9.25 8.56
N GLU A 55 -3.60 9.35 9.89
CA GLU A 55 -4.61 10.10 10.63
C GLU A 55 -4.57 11.61 10.33
N LYS A 56 -3.38 12.14 10.03
CA LYS A 56 -3.18 13.54 9.62
C LYS A 56 -3.44 13.79 8.13
N GLY A 57 -3.71 12.76 7.32
CA GLY A 57 -3.86 12.90 5.87
C GLY A 57 -2.57 13.27 5.14
N SER A 58 -1.43 12.83 5.67
CA SER A 58 -0.07 13.19 5.21
C SER A 58 0.75 11.99 4.78
N PHE A 59 0.08 10.90 4.40
CA PHE A 59 0.74 9.65 4.01
C PHE A 59 1.27 9.68 2.58
#